data_AF-A0A7J7J330-F1
#
_entry.id   AF-A0A7J7J330-F1
#
_cell.length_a   1.000
_cell.length_b   1.000
_cell.length_c   1.000
_cell.angle_alpha   90.00
_cell.angle_beta   90.00
_cell.angle_gamma   90.00
#
_symmetry.space_group_name_H-M   'P 1'
#
loop_
_entity.id
_entity.type
_entity.pdbx_description
1 polymer ?
#
loop_
_entity_poly.entity_id
_entity_poly.type
_entity_poly.pdbx_seq_one_letter_code
_entity_poly.pdbx_strand_id
1 'polypeptide(L)' 'MQDKEPRGIIPLESLSVRECAEEQSRAHCFELFGLHTDCIKACKTDKKSGKVMEGRHNVYKMSAASAAEMEDWIKCIK' A
#
# COMPACT_ATOMS: atom_id res chain seq x y z
N MET A 1 21.17 -3.37 -7.76
CA MET A 1 21.02 -2.01 -8.30
C MET A 1 19.80 -1.40 -7.63
N GLN A 2 19.94 -0.21 -7.04
CA GLN A 2 18.82 0.51 -6.44
C GLN A 2 18.08 1.25 -7.56
N ASP A 3 16.75 1.11 -7.59
CA ASP A 3 15.93 1.89 -8.51
C ASP A 3 16.05 3.38 -8.17
N LYS A 4 16.29 4.21 -9.18
CA LYS A 4 16.44 5.67 -9.01
C LYS A 4 15.09 6.39 -8.87
N GLU A 5 14.01 5.75 -9.29
CA GLU A 5 12.67 6.33 -9.32
C GLU A 5 11.64 5.40 -8.66
N PRO A 6 10.65 5.95 -7.95
CA PRO A 6 9.61 5.15 -7.33
C PRO A 6 8.74 4.47 -8.39
N ARG A 7 8.40 3.20 -8.15
CA ARG A 7 7.49 2.46 -9.04
C ARG A 7 6.05 2.93 -8.93
N GLY A 8 5.67 3.50 -7.80
CA GLY A 8 4.35 4.04 -7.55
C GLY A 8 4.35 4.91 -6.32
N ILE A 9 3.35 5.78 -6.23
CA ILE A 9 3.18 6.76 -5.17
C ILE A 9 1.73 6.70 -4.72
N ILE A 10 1.53 6.59 -3.41
CA ILE A 10 0.21 6.56 -2.76
C ILE A 10 0.19 7.71 -1.74
N PRO A 11 -0.54 8.81 -2.02
CA PRO A 11 -0.83 9.84 -1.03
C PRO A 11 -1.66 9.27 0.13
N LEU A 12 -1.30 9.62 1.37
CA LEU A 12 -1.95 9.09 2.58
C LEU A 12 -3.06 10.00 3.15
N GLU A 13 -3.26 11.19 2.58
CA GLU A 13 -4.12 12.27 3.11
C GLU A 13 -5.60 11.91 3.32
N SER A 14 -6.11 10.87 2.67
CA SER A 14 -7.51 10.42 2.80
C SER A 14 -7.61 8.92 3.05
N LEU A 15 -6.52 8.33 3.56
CA LEU A 15 -6.41 6.92 3.84
C LEU A 15 -6.32 6.68 5.34
N SER A 16 -6.74 5.50 5.75
CA SER A 16 -6.42 4.96 7.06
C SER A 16 -5.83 3.56 6.89
N VAL A 17 -5.12 3.12 7.91
CA VAL A 17 -4.52 1.78 7.97
C VAL A 17 -5.19 0.95 9.05
N ARG A 18 -5.37 -0.35 8.77
CA ARG A 18 -5.85 -1.33 9.75
C ARG A 18 -5.17 -2.68 9.56
N GLU A 19 -5.15 -3.46 10.63
CA GLU A 19 -4.80 -4.87 10.56
C GLU A 19 -5.82 -5.64 9.72
N CYS A 20 -5.34 -6.60 8.94
CA CYS A 20 -6.17 -7.52 8.19
C CYS A 20 -6.15 -8.90 8.83
N ALA A 21 -7.23 -9.66 8.64
CA ALA A 21 -7.20 -11.08 8.92
C ALA A 21 -6.05 -11.73 8.11
N GLU A 22 -5.24 -12.55 8.78
CA GLU A 22 -4.17 -13.28 8.10
C GLU A 22 -4.78 -14.19 7.04
N GLU A 23 -4.30 -14.05 5.80
CA GLU A 23 -4.66 -14.98 4.74
C GLU A 23 -3.74 -16.20 4.83
N GLN A 24 -4.24 -17.38 4.43
CA GLN A 24 -3.50 -18.65 4.51
C GLN A 24 -2.09 -18.62 3.88
N SER A 25 -1.81 -17.65 2.99
CA SER A 25 -0.51 -17.49 2.32
C SER A 25 0.34 -16.32 2.83
N ARG A 26 -0.17 -15.45 3.72
CA ARG A 26 0.52 -14.22 4.14
C ARG A 26 0.25 -13.89 5.60
N ALA A 27 1.32 -13.85 6.40
CA ALA A 27 1.30 -13.39 7.78
C ALA A 27 1.45 -11.86 7.86
N HIS A 28 1.15 -11.30 9.04
CA HIS A 28 1.46 -9.90 9.38
C HIS A 28 0.90 -8.90 8.36
N CYS A 29 -0.38 -9.10 8.00
CA CYS A 29 -1.04 -8.35 6.95
C CYS A 29 -1.75 -7.11 7.51
N PHE A 30 -1.60 -6.00 6.78
CA PHE A 30 -2.34 -4.76 7.02
C PHE A 30 -2.80 -4.18 5.69
N GLU A 31 -3.80 -3.31 5.73
CA GLU A 31 -4.28 -2.65 4.52
C GLU A 31 -4.49 -1.15 4.70
N LEU A 32 -4.21 -0.42 3.61
CA LEU A 32 -4.65 0.96 3.43
C LEU A 32 -6.02 0.94 2.77
N PHE A 33 -6.95 1.71 3.32
CA PHE A 33 -8.30 1.88 2.79
C PHE A 33 -8.69 3.36 2.77
N GLY A 34 -9.54 3.74 1.82
CA GLY A 34 -10.08 5.10 1.74
C GLY A 34 -11.12 5.36 2.84
N LEU A 35 -11.04 6.51 3.51
CA LEU A 35 -12.02 6.91 4.53
C LEU A 35 -13.35 7.38 3.91
N HIS A 36 -13.28 8.00 2.73
CA HIS A 36 -14.41 8.66 2.08
C HIS A 36 -14.54 8.32 0.59
N THR A 37 -13.69 7.42 0.09
CA THR A 37 -13.66 7.06 -1.33
C THR A 37 -13.50 5.56 -1.50
N ASP A 38 -14.22 5.00 -2.47
CA ASP A 38 -14.10 3.58 -2.81
C ASP A 38 -12.80 3.28 -3.57
N CYS A 39 -12.20 4.27 -4.22
CA CYS A 39 -10.93 4.15 -4.93
C CYS A 39 -9.87 5.06 -4.30
N ILE A 40 -8.69 4.50 -4.08
CA ILE A 40 -7.51 5.21 -3.59
C ILE A 40 -6.84 5.90 -4.76
N LYS A 41 -6.63 7.22 -4.65
CA LYS A 41 -5.84 7.99 -5.62
C LYS A 41 -4.39 7.56 -5.49
N ALA A 42 -3.81 7.02 -6.56
CA ALA A 42 -2.41 6.63 -6.60
C ALA A 42 -1.90 6.66 -8.03
N CYS A 43 -0.59 6.64 -8.22
CA CYS A 43 0.02 6.45 -9.53
C CYS A 43 1.02 5.29 -9.51
N LYS A 44 1.20 4.63 -10.65
CA LYS A 44 2.20 3.60 -10.87
C LYS A 44 2.84 3.72 -12.25
N THR A 45 4.13 3.43 -12.33
CA THR A 45 4.89 3.45 -13.58
C THR A 45 4.91 2.05 -14.19
N ASP A 46 4.34 1.91 -15.39
CA ASP A 46 4.39 0.65 -16.13
C ASP A 46 5.83 0.24 -16.46
N LYS A 47 6.19 -1.01 -16.18
CA LYS A 47 7.55 -1.53 -16.39
C LYS A 47 7.95 -1.58 -17.86
N LYS A 48 6.99 -1.79 -18.77
CA LYS A 48 7.28 -1.96 -20.20
C LYS A 48 7.37 -0.62 -20.93
N SER A 49 6.47 0.31 -20.62
CA SER A 49 6.37 1.59 -21.33
C SER A 49 7.00 2.77 -20.60
N GLY A 50 7.29 2.66 -19.30
CA GLY A 50 7.74 3.79 -18.48
C GLY A 50 6.66 4.86 -18.26
N LYS A 51 5.43 4.65 -18.74
CA LYS A 51 4.33 5.59 -18.58
C LYS A 51 3.75 5.50 -17.18
N VAL A 52 3.45 6.67 -16.61
CA VAL A 52 2.68 6.78 -15.36
C VAL A 52 1.21 6.53 -15.67
N MET A 53 0.61 5.65 -14.89
CA MET A 53 -0.82 5.31 -14.95
C MET A 53 -1.44 5.46 -13.57
N GLU A 54 -2.72 5.80 -13.54
CA GLU A 54 -3.49 5.87 -12.31
C GLU A 54 -3.68 4.48 -11.68
N GLY A 55 -3.43 4.36 -10.38
CA GLY A 55 -3.76 3.18 -9.60
C GLY A 55 -5.28 3.09 -9.40
N ARG A 56 -5.84 1.89 -9.60
CA ARG A 56 -7.28 1.63 -9.44
C ARG A 56 -7.49 0.56 -8.36
N HIS A 57 -7.13 0.91 -7.14
CA HIS A 57 -7.21 0.02 -5.98
C HIS A 57 -8.19 0.59 -4.97
N ASN A 58 -9.09 -0.25 -4.47
CA ASN A 58 -9.98 0.12 -3.37
C ASN A 58 -9.28 -0.02 -2.02
N VAL A 59 -8.35 -0.99 -1.95
CA VAL A 59 -7.47 -1.23 -0.81
C VAL A 59 -6.07 -1.59 -1.30
N TYR A 60 -5.05 -1.24 -0.52
CA TYR A 60 -3.70 -1.75 -0.68
C TYR A 60 -3.38 -2.69 0.47
N LYS A 61 -3.36 -4.00 0.20
CA LYS A 61 -2.92 -5.02 1.16
C LYS A 61 -1.41 -5.15 1.12
N MET A 62 -0.79 -5.09 2.29
CA MET A 62 0.65 -5.22 2.52
C MET A 62 0.91 -6.30 3.55
N SER A 63 2.07 -6.93 3.50
CA SER A 63 2.53 -7.93 4.47
C SER A 63 3.93 -7.55 4.90
N ALA A 64 4.14 -7.45 6.21
CA ALA A 64 5.45 -7.21 6.80
C ALA A 64 6.20 -8.54 7.00
N ALA A 65 7.52 -8.47 7.19
CA ALA A 65 8.33 -9.67 7.46
C ALA A 65 8.16 -10.19 8.90
N SER A 66 7.66 -9.36 9.82
CA SER A 66 7.39 -9.72 11.21
C SER A 66 6.21 -8.94 11.80
N ALA A 67 5.66 -9.43 12.91
CA ALA A 67 4.59 -8.74 13.64
C ALA A 67 5.03 -7.36 14.16
N ALA A 68 6.26 -7.26 14.68
CA ALA A 68 6.80 -5.99 15.17
C ALA A 68 6.91 -4.95 14.04
N GLU A 69 7.40 -5.35 12.86
CA GLU A 69 7.46 -4.45 11.71
C GLU A 69 6.06 -4.06 11.22
N MET A 70 5.07 -4.96 11.26
CA MET A 70 3.69 -4.62 10.93
C MET A 70 3.15 -3.53 11.86
N GLU A 71 3.34 -3.69 13.17
CA GLU A 71 2.92 -2.69 14.16
C GLU A 71 3.62 -1.33 13.94
N ASP A 72 4.92 -1.35 13.67
CA ASP A 72 5.69 -0.14 13.35
C ASP A 72 5.21 0.53 12.06
N TRP A 73 4.91 -0.24 11.01
CA TRP A 73 4.32 0.29 9.77
C TRP A 73 2.96 0.94 10.03
N ILE A 74 2.06 0.25 10.74
CA ILE A 74 0.73 0.76 11.07
C ILE A 74 0.86 2.06 11.89
N LYS A 75 1.76 2.08 12.86
CA LYS A 75 2.01 3.25 13.72
C LYS A 75 2.57 4.44 12.95
N CYS A 76 3.47 4.21 11.99
CA CYS A 76 4.05 5.29 11.19
C CYS A 76 3.09 5.83 10.12
N ILE A 77 2.13 5.03 9.67
CA ILE A 77 1.16 5.40 8.62
C ILE A 77 -0.05 6.13 9.22
N LYS A 78 -0.44 5.82 10.47
CA LYS A 78 -1.46 6.57 11.21
C LYS A 78 -1.02 7.99 11.52
#